data_AF-A0A375IGX9-F1
#
_entry.id   AF-A0A375IGX9-F1
#
_cell.length_a   1.000
_cell.length_b   1.000
_cell.length_c   1.000
_cell.angle_alpha   90.00
_cell.angle_beta   90.00
_cell.angle_gamma   90.00
#
_symmetry.space_group_name_H-M   'P 1'
#
loop_
_entity.id
_entity.type
_entity.pdbx_description
1 polymer ?
#
loop_
_entity_poly.entity_id
_entity_poly.type
_entity_poly.pdbx_seq_one_letter_code
_entity_poly.pdbx_strand_id
1 'polypeptide(L)'
;MSLAAMIDRPPDATELPVALAEATGSREATPVTARFARPTLLLETLLATRLELLSRDHGWPPHTLAQRRAVLMRLWEQRAPGLFEQDGTADSIERCLHAAFAEAAAGRRLEAALQFKRAYYLVCCTASSGSRARLHGGHGGGRIGGNGGRPG
;
A
#
# COMPACT_ATOMS: atom_id res chain seq x y z
N MET A 1 8.07 55.45 25.47
CA MET A 1 8.22 55.81 24.05
C MET A 1 9.69 55.72 23.69
N SER A 2 10.06 54.83 22.77
CA SER A 2 11.16 55.03 21.83
C SER A 2 11.11 53.92 20.79
N LEU A 3 10.92 54.34 19.54
CA LEU A 3 10.91 53.53 18.34
C LEU A 3 11.83 54.24 17.37
N ALA A 4 12.89 53.57 16.91
CA ALA A 4 13.56 53.94 15.67
C ALA A 4 14.36 52.74 15.16
N ALA A 5 13.89 52.24 14.03
CA ALA A 5 14.54 51.23 13.20
C ALA A 5 15.62 51.88 12.31
N MET A 6 16.65 51.11 11.96
CA MET A 6 17.54 51.31 10.81
C MET A 6 18.09 49.90 10.47
N ILE A 7 17.51 49.18 9.50
CA ILE A 7 17.80 49.19 8.04
C ILE A 7 19.10 48.44 7.68
N ASP A 8 18.86 47.27 7.04
CA ASP A 8 19.44 46.75 5.79
C ASP A 8 20.77 45.96 5.73
N ARG A 9 20.57 44.67 5.38
CA ARG A 9 21.30 43.63 4.62
C ARG A 9 22.70 43.05 4.98
N PRO A 10 22.91 41.72 4.73
CA PRO A 10 24.14 40.94 4.95
C PRO A 10 24.97 40.81 3.63
N PRO A 11 26.24 40.32 3.61
CA PRO A 11 26.56 38.87 3.67
C PRO A 11 27.94 38.53 4.27
N ASP A 12 28.16 37.27 4.68
CA ASP A 12 29.38 36.47 4.37
C ASP A 12 29.20 35.07 5.01
N ALA A 13 28.82 34.05 4.24
CA ALA A 13 29.77 33.15 3.58
C ALA A 13 30.72 32.43 4.56
N THR A 14 30.15 31.62 5.46
CA THR A 14 30.87 30.45 5.94
C THR A 14 30.29 29.23 5.22
N GLU A 15 31.02 28.83 4.19
CA GLU A 15 30.82 27.63 3.40
C GLU A 15 30.64 26.41 4.31
N LEU A 16 29.44 25.84 4.30
CA LEU A 16 29.21 24.50 4.82
C LEU A 16 29.42 23.50 3.68
N PRO A 17 30.22 22.44 3.91
CA PRO A 17 30.78 21.63 2.86
C PRO A 17 29.70 20.95 1.99
N VAL A 18 29.92 21.05 0.68
CA VAL A 18 29.35 20.24 -0.40
C VAL A 18 29.69 18.77 -0.14
N ALA A 19 28.99 18.15 0.82
CA ALA A 19 28.95 16.72 1.06
C ALA A 19 27.49 16.24 1.21
N LEU A 20 26.54 17.05 0.73
CA LEU A 20 25.11 16.74 0.66
C LEU A 20 24.58 16.67 -0.78
N ALA A 21 25.47 16.67 -1.78
CA ALA A 21 25.11 16.66 -3.20
C ALA A 21 25.20 15.26 -3.86
N GLU A 22 25.72 14.25 -3.16
CA GLU A 22 25.94 12.90 -3.71
C GLU A 22 25.08 11.85 -2.98
N ALA A 23 23.81 12.17 -2.76
CA ALA A 23 22.82 11.19 -2.30
C ALA A 23 21.46 11.32 -3.01
N THR A 24 21.46 11.72 -4.28
CA THR A 24 20.31 11.59 -5.21
C THR A 24 20.08 10.14 -5.66
N GLY A 25 20.48 9.16 -4.85
CA GLY A 25 20.34 7.74 -5.12
C GLY A 25 19.78 6.95 -3.94
N SER A 26 19.11 7.58 -2.97
CA SER A 26 18.41 6.82 -1.93
C SER A 26 16.93 6.76 -2.25
N ARG A 27 16.58 5.68 -2.96
CA ARG A 27 15.21 5.22 -3.20
C ARG A 27 14.49 5.23 -1.86
N GLU A 28 13.72 6.29 -1.63
CA GLU A 28 13.05 6.59 -0.37
C GLU A 28 12.40 5.32 0.14
N ALA A 29 13.02 4.73 1.15
CA ALA A 29 12.57 3.52 1.79
C ALA A 29 11.31 3.90 2.55
N THR A 30 10.18 3.92 1.83
CA THR A 30 8.86 4.13 2.39
C THR A 30 8.79 3.25 3.63
N PRO A 31 8.58 3.83 4.83
CA PRO A 31 8.74 3.10 6.07
C PRO A 31 7.91 1.84 5.98
N VAL A 32 8.53 0.71 6.36
CA VAL A 32 7.96 -0.63 6.20
C VAL A 32 6.53 -0.68 6.75
N THR A 33 6.26 0.03 7.84
CA THR A 33 4.93 0.28 8.41
C THR A 33 3.93 0.96 7.46
N ALA A 34 4.32 1.97 6.69
CA ALA A 34 3.43 2.61 5.70
C ALA A 34 3.08 1.68 4.53
N ARG A 35 3.99 0.78 4.14
CA ARG A 35 3.72 -0.24 3.12
C ARG A 35 2.76 -1.32 3.62
N PHE A 36 2.84 -1.68 4.91
CA PHE A 36 1.92 -2.64 5.55
C PHE A 36 0.58 -2.04 5.99
N ALA A 37 0.52 -0.73 6.23
CA ALA A 37 -0.74 -0.03 6.55
C ALA A 37 -1.74 -0.08 5.37
N ARG A 38 -1.26 -0.07 4.12
CA ARG A 38 -2.13 -0.02 2.93
C ARG A 38 -2.93 -1.31 2.67
N PRO A 39 -2.34 -2.52 2.69
CA PRO A 39 -3.11 -3.76 2.60
C PRO A 39 -4.12 -3.91 3.74
N THR A 40 -3.75 -3.45 4.95
CA THR A 40 -4.62 -3.51 6.13
C THR A 40 -5.87 -2.66 5.93
N LEU A 41 -5.73 -1.41 5.48
CA LEU A 41 -6.87 -0.53 5.18
C LEU A 41 -7.76 -1.07 4.06
N LEU A 42 -7.19 -1.67 3.02
CA LEU A 42 -7.97 -2.34 1.96
C LEU A 42 -8.78 -3.50 2.53
N LEU A 43 -8.16 -4.35 3.36
CA LEU A 43 -8.82 -5.50 3.98
C LEU A 43 -9.93 -5.10 4.94
N GLU A 44 -9.68 -4.11 5.80
CA GLU A 44 -10.67 -3.55 6.73
C GLU A 44 -11.84 -2.96 5.96
N THR A 45 -11.57 -2.17 4.92
CA THR A 45 -12.61 -1.56 4.10
C THR A 45 -13.43 -2.60 3.34
N LEU A 46 -12.78 -3.64 2.80
CA LEU A 46 -13.44 -4.79 2.17
C LEU A 46 -14.38 -5.50 3.14
N LEU A 47 -13.89 -5.81 4.34
CA LEU A 47 -14.66 -6.52 5.35
C LEU A 47 -15.85 -5.66 5.82
N ALA A 48 -15.62 -4.38 6.12
CA ALA A 48 -16.66 -3.44 6.53
C ALA A 48 -17.73 -3.29 5.45
N THR A 49 -17.33 -3.13 4.19
CA THR A 49 -18.25 -3.00 3.04
C THR A 49 -19.11 -4.26 2.87
N ARG A 50 -18.49 -5.44 3.02
CA ARG A 50 -19.23 -6.71 2.98
C ARG A 50 -20.22 -6.86 4.14
N LEU A 51 -19.82 -6.50 5.36
CA LEU A 51 -20.67 -6.58 6.54
C LEU A 51 -21.83 -5.59 6.46
N GLU A 52 -21.58 -4.36 6.04
CA GLU A 52 -22.63 -3.37 5.81
C GLU A 52 -23.64 -3.88 4.78
N LEU A 53 -23.17 -4.48 3.68
CA LEU A 53 -24.03 -5.05 2.66
C LEU A 53 -24.96 -6.13 3.25
N LEU A 54 -24.44 -7.02 4.08
CA LEU A 54 -25.20 -8.12 4.69
C LEU A 54 -26.08 -7.68 5.88
N SER A 55 -25.75 -6.55 6.52
CA SER A 55 -26.51 -6.02 7.65
C SER A 55 -27.83 -5.35 7.24
N ARG A 56 -27.95 -4.92 5.99
CA ARG A 56 -29.13 -4.19 5.50
C ARG A 56 -30.12 -5.14 4.87
N ASP A 57 -31.39 -5.01 5.23
CA ASP A 57 -32.48 -5.78 4.61
C ASP A 57 -32.71 -5.40 3.15
N HIS A 58 -32.26 -4.21 2.73
CA HIS A 58 -32.49 -3.67 1.39
C HIS A 58 -31.15 -3.36 0.72
N GLY A 59 -31.14 -3.37 -0.61
CA GLY A 59 -29.97 -3.00 -1.41
C GLY A 59 -29.48 -1.58 -1.09
N TRP A 60 -28.21 -1.31 -1.38
CA TRP A 60 -27.70 0.05 -1.22
C TRP A 60 -28.37 1.02 -2.18
N PRO A 61 -28.74 2.23 -1.72
CA PRO A 61 -29.13 3.27 -2.64
C PRO A 61 -27.95 3.62 -3.57
N PRO A 62 -28.22 4.11 -4.79
CA PRO A 62 -27.19 4.31 -5.83
C PRO A 62 -25.99 5.16 -5.37
N HIS A 63 -26.24 6.20 -4.57
CA HIS A 63 -25.16 7.05 -4.05
C HIS A 63 -24.23 6.31 -3.07
N THR A 64 -24.78 5.46 -2.19
CA THR A 64 -23.98 4.66 -1.25
C THR A 64 -23.13 3.65 -2.02
N LEU A 65 -23.72 2.98 -3.01
CA LEU A 65 -23.00 2.05 -3.89
C LEU A 65 -21.83 2.75 -4.60
N ALA A 66 -22.08 3.92 -5.20
CA ALA A 66 -21.05 4.71 -5.88
C ALA A 66 -19.92 5.14 -4.93
N GLN A 67 -20.26 5.61 -3.73
CA GLN A 67 -19.28 6.00 -2.72
C GLN A 67 -18.42 4.82 -2.28
N ARG A 68 -19.03 3.67 -1.97
CA ARG A 68 -18.30 2.45 -1.56
C ARG A 68 -17.38 1.97 -2.68
N ARG A 69 -17.86 1.98 -3.92
CA ARG A 69 -17.04 1.66 -5.10
C ARG A 69 -15.84 2.59 -5.23
N ALA A 70 -16.06 3.90 -5.15
CA ALA A 70 -14.97 4.88 -5.28
C ALA A 70 -13.88 4.69 -4.22
N VAL A 71 -14.27 4.52 -2.95
CA VAL A 71 -13.31 4.30 -1.85
C VAL A 71 -12.52 3.01 -2.08
N LEU A 72 -13.19 1.92 -2.39
CA LEU A 72 -12.57 0.60 -2.43
C LEU A 72 -11.68 0.42 -3.67
N MET A 73 -12.10 0.94 -4.82
CA MET A 73 -11.27 0.97 -6.03
C MET A 73 -10.06 1.90 -5.87
N ARG A 74 -10.21 3.06 -5.20
CA ARG A 74 -9.07 3.94 -4.90
C ARG A 74 -8.04 3.26 -4.00
N LEU A 75 -8.48 2.55 -2.96
CA LEU A 75 -7.57 1.76 -2.11
C LEU A 75 -6.88 0.65 -2.90
N TRP A 76 -7.61 -0.01 -3.81
CA TRP A 76 -7.04 -1.00 -4.72
C TRP A 76 -5.97 -0.43 -5.65
N GLU A 77 -6.19 0.75 -6.22
CA GLU A 77 -5.21 1.44 -7.07
C GLU A 77 -3.96 1.88 -6.28
N GLN A 78 -4.13 2.27 -5.02
CA GLN A 78 -3.03 2.71 -4.14
C GLN A 78 -2.20 1.57 -3.54
N ARG A 79 -2.54 0.32 -3.85
CA ARG A 79 -1.83 -0.87 -3.36
C ARG A 79 -0.33 -0.81 -3.69
N ALA A 80 0.47 -1.50 -2.89
CA ALA A 80 1.91 -1.55 -3.13
C ALA A 80 2.20 -2.25 -4.48
N PRO A 81 2.98 -1.62 -5.38
CA PRO A 81 3.37 -2.24 -6.65
C PRO A 81 4.11 -3.56 -6.39
N GLY A 82 3.88 -4.57 -7.23
CA GLY A 82 4.54 -5.88 -7.09
C GLY A 82 3.90 -6.82 -6.06
N LEU A 83 2.96 -6.37 -5.21
CA LEU A 83 2.41 -7.20 -4.14
C LEU A 83 1.47 -8.30 -4.64
N PHE A 84 0.71 -8.03 -5.71
CA PHE A 84 -0.30 -8.95 -6.25
C PHE A 84 -0.06 -9.33 -7.72
N GLU A 85 1.11 -8.98 -8.27
CA GLU A 85 1.43 -9.19 -9.69
C GLU A 85 1.64 -10.68 -10.02
N GLN A 86 1.88 -11.52 -9.01
CA GLN A 86 2.13 -12.95 -9.20
C GLN A 86 0.87 -13.69 -9.66
N ASP A 87 1.01 -14.49 -10.72
CA ASP A 87 0.02 -15.45 -11.22
C ASP A 87 -1.37 -14.86 -11.54
N GLY A 88 -1.43 -13.59 -11.97
CA GLY A 88 -2.70 -12.93 -12.28
C GLY A 88 -3.60 -12.71 -11.07
N THR A 89 -3.01 -12.69 -9.86
CA THR A 89 -3.73 -12.46 -8.61
C THR A 89 -4.37 -11.07 -8.59
N ALA A 90 -3.66 -10.05 -9.07
CA ALA A 90 -4.17 -8.69 -9.19
C ALA A 90 -5.45 -8.65 -10.04
N ASP A 91 -5.41 -9.22 -11.25
CA ASP A 91 -6.57 -9.26 -12.14
C ASP A 91 -7.73 -10.03 -11.52
N SER A 92 -7.44 -11.10 -10.80
CA SER A 92 -8.45 -11.92 -10.13
C SER A 92 -9.14 -11.16 -9.00
N ILE A 93 -8.39 -10.39 -8.20
CA ILE A 93 -8.94 -9.52 -7.16
C ILE A 93 -9.79 -8.43 -7.81
N GLU A 94 -9.27 -7.74 -8.82
CA GLU A 94 -9.97 -6.64 -9.51
C GLU A 94 -11.28 -7.11 -10.14
N ARG A 95 -11.28 -8.27 -10.82
CA ARG A 95 -12.51 -8.90 -11.32
C ARG A 95 -13.51 -9.19 -10.22
N CYS A 96 -13.07 -9.70 -9.07
CA CYS A 96 -13.96 -9.94 -7.93
C CYS A 96 -14.56 -8.62 -7.41
N LEU A 97 -13.79 -7.54 -7.33
CA LEU A 97 -14.29 -6.23 -6.90
C LEU A 97 -15.35 -5.69 -7.86
N HIS A 98 -15.07 -5.70 -9.16
CA HIS A 98 -16.03 -5.26 -10.17
C HIS A 98 -17.31 -6.11 -10.16
N ALA A 99 -17.17 -7.43 -10.08
CA ALA A 99 -18.31 -8.33 -9.96
C ALA A 99 -19.13 -8.01 -8.71
N ALA A 100 -18.50 -7.81 -7.54
CA ALA A 100 -19.20 -7.49 -6.31
C ALA A 100 -20.08 -6.24 -6.44
N PHE A 101 -19.57 -5.16 -7.04
CA PHE A 101 -20.34 -3.94 -7.24
C PHE A 101 -21.42 -4.09 -8.32
N ALA A 102 -21.20 -4.89 -9.37
CA ALA A 102 -22.22 -5.18 -10.38
C ALA A 102 -23.39 -5.98 -9.79
N GLU A 103 -23.09 -7.01 -9.00
CA GLU A 103 -24.08 -7.81 -8.28
C GLU A 103 -24.86 -6.95 -7.27
N ALA A 104 -24.18 -6.08 -6.53
CA ALA A 104 -24.81 -5.16 -5.58
C ALA A 104 -25.72 -4.15 -6.29
N ALA A 105 -25.32 -3.63 -7.45
CA ALA A 105 -26.14 -2.75 -8.28
C ALA A 105 -27.42 -3.44 -8.78
N ALA A 106 -27.34 -4.75 -9.03
CA ALA A 106 -28.46 -5.58 -9.45
C ALA A 106 -29.34 -6.08 -8.28
N GLY A 107 -29.06 -5.65 -7.05
CA GLY A 107 -29.79 -6.10 -5.85
C GLY A 107 -29.45 -7.53 -5.39
N ARG A 108 -28.46 -8.19 -6.02
CA ARG A 108 -28.01 -9.56 -5.71
C ARG A 108 -27.00 -9.54 -4.57
N ARG A 109 -27.56 -9.35 -3.37
CA ARG A 109 -26.80 -9.06 -2.14
C ARG A 109 -25.86 -10.20 -1.72
N LEU A 110 -26.32 -11.43 -1.81
CA LEU A 110 -25.54 -12.60 -1.39
C LEU A 110 -24.37 -12.84 -2.35
N GLU A 111 -24.64 -12.74 -3.64
CA GLU A 111 -23.69 -12.88 -4.74
C GLU A 111 -22.60 -11.80 -4.62
N ALA A 112 -22.99 -10.55 -4.40
CA ALA A 112 -22.06 -9.46 -4.13
C ALA A 112 -21.18 -9.74 -2.90
N ALA A 113 -21.78 -10.18 -1.79
CA ALA A 113 -21.04 -10.52 -0.56
C ALA A 113 -20.09 -11.71 -0.74
N LEU A 114 -20.40 -12.66 -1.62
CA LEU A 114 -19.51 -13.76 -2.00
C LEU A 114 -18.31 -13.26 -2.82
N GLN A 115 -18.52 -12.34 -3.75
CA GLN A 115 -17.42 -11.73 -4.50
C GLN A 115 -16.50 -10.90 -3.59
N PHE A 116 -17.06 -10.11 -2.66
CA PHE A 116 -16.25 -9.42 -1.64
C PHE A 116 -15.47 -10.40 -0.75
N LYS A 117 -16.08 -11.53 -0.37
CA LYS A 117 -15.38 -12.60 0.37
C LYS A 117 -14.21 -13.14 -0.45
N ARG A 118 -14.41 -13.47 -1.73
CA ARG A 118 -13.34 -13.98 -2.60
C ARG A 118 -12.18 -13.00 -2.72
N ALA A 119 -12.47 -11.72 -2.97
CA ALA A 119 -11.46 -10.67 -3.00
C ALA A 119 -10.68 -10.58 -1.68
N TYR A 120 -11.39 -10.58 -0.54
CA TYR A 120 -10.77 -10.56 0.78
C TYR A 120 -9.82 -11.74 1.00
N TYR A 121 -10.24 -12.96 0.66
CA TYR A 121 -9.40 -14.15 0.79
C TYR A 121 -8.14 -14.07 -0.07
N LEU A 122 -8.25 -13.64 -1.34
CA LEU A 122 -7.10 -13.49 -2.24
C LEU A 122 -6.08 -12.47 -1.69
N VAL A 123 -6.57 -11.33 -1.18
CA VAL A 123 -5.71 -10.30 -0.58
C VAL A 123 -5.00 -10.86 0.66
N CYS A 124 -5.74 -11.51 1.57
CA CYS A 124 -5.18 -12.10 2.79
C CYS A 124 -4.11 -13.16 2.50
N CYS A 125 -4.39 -14.09 1.58
CA CYS A 125 -3.47 -15.16 1.22
C CYS A 125 -2.17 -14.58 0.65
N THR A 126 -2.26 -13.62 -0.25
CA THR A 126 -1.10 -13.03 -0.92
C THR A 126 -0.25 -12.18 0.02
N ALA A 127 -0.90 -11.36 0.86
CA ALA A 127 -0.20 -10.54 1.85
C ALA A 127 0.54 -11.41 2.89
N SER A 128 -0.05 -12.54 3.27
CA SER A 128 0.55 -13.50 4.21
C SER A 128 1.72 -14.25 3.57
N SER A 129 1.56 -14.78 2.36
CA SER A 129 2.62 -15.48 1.63
C SER A 129 3.81 -14.56 1.31
N GLY A 130 3.55 -13.32 0.89
CA GLY A 130 4.59 -12.32 0.66
C GLY A 130 5.36 -11.94 1.93
N SER A 131 4.71 -11.99 3.10
CA SER A 131 5.38 -11.77 4.39
C SER A 131 6.33 -12.91 4.76
N ARG A 132 5.94 -14.17 4.49
CA ARG A 132 6.79 -15.35 4.71
C ARG A 132 8.00 -15.38 3.77
N ALA A 133 7.83 -15.00 2.50
CA ALA A 133 8.92 -14.94 1.53
C ALA A 133 10.01 -13.93 1.94
N ARG A 134 9.62 -12.77 2.50
CA ARG A 134 10.57 -11.76 3.01
C ARG A 134 11.32 -12.21 4.25
N LEU A 135 10.70 -13.01 5.12
CA LEU A 135 11.36 -13.56 6.31
C LEU A 135 12.38 -14.66 5.94
N HIS A 136 12.07 -15.50 4.95
CA HIS A 136 13.00 -16.55 4.50
C HIS A 136 14.12 -16.05 3.56
N GLY A 137 13.92 -14.93 2.87
CA GLY A 137 14.94 -14.32 2.00
C GLY A 137 16.05 -13.55 2.73
N GLY A 138 15.95 -13.38 4.06
CA GLY A 138 16.90 -12.58 4.87
C GLY A 138 18.11 -13.36 5.43
N HIS A 139 18.30 -14.63 5.05
CA HIS A 139 19.31 -15.50 5.65
C HIS A 139 20.30 -16.14 4.66
N GLY A 140 20.60 -15.45 3.55
CA GLY A 140 21.56 -15.93 2.54
C GLY A 140 22.60 -14.88 2.18
N GLY A 141 23.83 -15.02 2.69
CA GLY A 141 25.02 -14.55 1.95
C GLY A 141 26.04 -13.67 2.66
N GLY A 142 26.13 -13.67 4.00
CA GLY A 142 27.31 -13.17 4.69
C GLY A 142 28.49 -14.15 4.58
N ARG A 143 29.07 -14.33 3.38
CA ARG A 143 30.40 -14.95 3.25
C ARG A 143 31.46 -13.92 3.62
N ILE A 144 31.70 -13.80 4.93
CA ILE A 144 32.98 -13.33 5.45
C ILE A 144 33.85 -14.57 5.67
N GLY A 145 35.06 -14.56 5.10
CA GLY A 145 36.13 -15.54 5.35
C GLY A 145 36.62 -16.21 4.06
N GLY A 146 37.85 -16.03 3.60
CA GLY A 146 38.94 -15.24 4.14
C GLY A 146 39.92 -14.92 3.01
N ASN A 147 40.44 -13.71 3.05
CA ASN A 147 41.61 -13.32 2.28
C ASN A 147 42.83 -13.96 2.96
N GLY A 148 43.51 -14.84 2.26
CA GLY A 148 44.78 -15.42 2.68
C GLY A 148 45.69 -15.56 1.46
N GLY A 149 46.51 -14.53 1.20
CA GLY A 149 47.74 -14.68 0.41
C GLY A 149 48.66 -15.74 1.03
N ARG A 150 49.64 -16.32 0.35
CA ARG A 150 50.64 -15.76 -0.58
C ARG A 150 51.36 -16.93 -1.30
N PRO A 151 52.26 -16.64 -2.26
CA PRO A 151 52.84 -17.60 -3.19
C PRO A 151 54.06 -18.35 -2.63
N GLY A 152 54.38 -19.47 -3.27
CA GLY A 152 55.62 -20.24 -3.15
C GLY A 152 55.71 -21.24 -4.29
#